data_AF-A0A6L6JKS1-F1
#
_entry.id   AF-A0A6L6JKS1-F1
#
_cell.length_a   1.000
_cell.length_b   1.000
_cell.length_c   1.000
_cell.angle_alpha   90.00
_cell.angle_beta   90.00
_cell.angle_gamma   90.00
#
_symmetry.space_group_name_H-M   'P 1'
#
loop_
_entity.id
_entity.type
_entity.pdbx_description
1 polymer ?
#
loop_
_entity_poly.entity_id
_entity_poly.type
_entity_poly.pdbx_seq_one_letter_code
_entity_poly.pdbx_strand_id
1 'polypeptide(L)'
;MRSEPIMSFENKLWYYQLTVVFSVLFALLGFSYNVWRMEVSEQNNNIRTASFEILINLASLEQIIYTAHYDDDFQAGSPRKGWVLVGLISDLSTLTDTDVAEKADKLKLQWAAGWDQVGHEQAAVDDMSKAIDEVRIALKQLLASLD
;
A
#
# COMPACT_ATOMS: atom_id res chain seq x y z
N MET A 1 -9.75 -66.50 -25.49
CA MET A 1 -8.69 -66.25 -24.50
C MET A 1 -7.79 -65.17 -25.09
N ARG A 2 -8.01 -63.89 -24.75
CA ARG A 2 -7.27 -62.76 -25.33
C ARG A 2 -6.01 -62.59 -24.48
N SER A 3 -4.85 -62.89 -25.03
CA SER A 3 -3.55 -62.70 -24.38
C SER A 3 -3.29 -61.20 -24.21
N GLU A 4 -3.25 -60.73 -22.97
CA GLU A 4 -2.81 -59.37 -22.67
C GLU A 4 -1.33 -59.22 -23.03
N PRO A 5 -0.92 -58.12 -23.71
CA PRO A 5 0.48 -57.90 -24.02
C PRO A 5 1.26 -57.66 -22.71
N ILE A 6 2.18 -58.58 -22.40
CA ILE A 6 3.08 -58.45 -21.25
C ILE A 6 4.07 -57.33 -21.58
N MET A 7 3.87 -56.17 -20.95
CA MET A 7 4.79 -55.05 -21.02
C MET A 7 6.17 -55.50 -20.51
N SER A 8 7.25 -55.27 -21.29
CA SER A 8 8.60 -55.62 -20.88
C SER A 8 8.98 -54.88 -19.59
N PHE A 9 9.82 -55.50 -18.76
CA PHE A 9 10.31 -54.92 -17.50
C PHE A 9 10.95 -53.54 -17.72
N GLU A 10 11.66 -53.35 -18.83
CA GLU A 10 12.26 -52.08 -19.24
C GLU A 10 11.21 -50.99 -19.51
N ASN A 11 10.12 -51.32 -20.22
CA ASN A 11 9.03 -50.38 -20.47
C ASN A 11 8.36 -49.96 -19.16
N LYS A 12 8.20 -50.89 -18.21
CA LYS A 12 7.63 -50.59 -16.89
C LYS A 12 8.54 -49.63 -16.09
N LEU A 13 9.86 -49.85 -16.10
CA LEU A 13 10.84 -48.96 -15.45
C LEU A 13 10.84 -47.54 -16.06
N TRP A 14 10.76 -47.45 -17.39
CA TRP A 14 10.63 -46.17 -18.10
C TRP A 14 9.39 -45.37 -17.66
N TYR A 15 8.22 -46.00 -17.59
CA TYR A 15 7.00 -45.32 -17.12
C TYR A 15 7.10 -44.85 -15.67
N TYR A 16 7.74 -45.62 -14.78
CA TYR A 16 8.00 -45.18 -13.41
C TYR A 16 8.93 -43.97 -13.37
N GLN A 17 10.04 -43.99 -14.11
CA GLN A 17 10.97 -42.85 -14.19
C GLN A 17 10.27 -41.60 -14.73
N LEU A 18 9.46 -41.76 -15.77
CA LEU A 18 8.66 -40.68 -16.34
C LEU A 18 7.69 -40.11 -15.30
N THR A 19 7.00 -40.97 -14.54
CA THR A 19 6.10 -40.55 -13.46
C THR A 19 6.85 -39.76 -12.39
N VAL A 20 8.02 -40.23 -11.95
CA VAL A 20 8.85 -39.54 -10.96
C VAL A 20 9.29 -38.17 -11.47
N VAL A 21 9.75 -38.07 -12.71
CA VAL A 21 10.13 -36.79 -13.33
C VAL A 21 8.94 -35.83 -13.36
N PHE A 22 7.76 -36.30 -13.78
CA PHE A 22 6.55 -35.48 -13.77
C PHE A 22 6.15 -35.09 -12.34
N SER A 23 6.22 -35.98 -11.36
CA SER A 23 5.92 -35.67 -9.95
C SER A 23 6.84 -34.58 -9.41
N VAL A 24 8.15 -34.67 -9.66
CA VAL A 24 9.12 -33.65 -9.25
C VAL A 24 8.84 -32.32 -9.96
N LEU A 25 8.57 -32.36 -11.26
CA LEU A 25 8.25 -31.16 -12.04
C LEU A 25 6.98 -30.48 -11.51
N PHE A 26 5.90 -31.22 -11.26
CA PHE A 26 4.68 -30.67 -10.69
C PHE A 26 4.89 -30.15 -9.26
N ALA A 27 5.72 -30.80 -8.45
CA ALA A 27 6.07 -30.31 -7.12
C ALA A 27 6.81 -28.97 -7.19
N LEU A 28 7.78 -28.82 -8.09
CA LEU A 28 8.52 -27.58 -8.29
C LEU A 28 7.63 -26.44 -8.79
N LEU A 29 6.73 -26.72 -9.74
CA LEU A 29 5.75 -25.74 -10.22
C LEU A 29 4.79 -25.31 -9.11
N GLY A 30 4.26 -26.27 -8.35
CA GLY A 30 3.37 -25.99 -7.22
C GLY A 30 4.06 -25.17 -6.13
N PHE A 31 5.31 -25.49 -5.79
CA PHE A 31 6.08 -24.71 -4.83
C PHE A 31 6.35 -23.29 -5.34
N SER A 32 6.75 -23.14 -6.61
CA SER A 32 7.03 -21.83 -7.21
C SER A 32 5.79 -20.94 -7.20
N TYR A 33 4.62 -21.49 -7.56
CA TYR A 33 3.35 -20.76 -7.49
C TYR A 33 3.01 -20.33 -6.06
N ASN A 34 3.19 -21.21 -5.07
CA ASN A 34 2.93 -20.88 -3.67
C ASN A 34 3.84 -19.76 -3.16
N VAL A 35 5.13 -19.78 -3.51
CA VAL A 35 6.08 -18.73 -3.13
C VAL A 35 5.69 -17.39 -3.74
N TRP A 36 5.43 -17.35 -5.05
CA TRP A 36 5.00 -16.13 -5.75
C TRP A 36 3.72 -15.56 -5.14
N ARG A 37 2.71 -16.41 -4.91
CA ARG A 37 1.43 -16.01 -4.32
C ARG A 37 1.59 -15.47 -2.90
N MET A 38 2.52 -16.03 -2.12
CA MET A 38 2.85 -15.54 -0.78
C MET A 38 3.52 -14.16 -0.84
N GLU A 39 4.49 -13.97 -1.74
CA GLU A 39 5.18 -12.69 -1.93
C GLU A 39 4.20 -11.57 -2.31
N VAL A 40 3.28 -11.83 -3.26
CA VAL A 40 2.23 -10.87 -3.64
C VAL A 40 1.33 -10.54 -2.45
N SER A 41 0.92 -11.53 -1.66
CA SER A 41 0.09 -11.30 -0.47
C SER A 41 0.81 -10.46 0.60
N GLU A 42 2.12 -10.65 0.77
CA GLU A 42 2.92 -9.90 1.71
C GLU A 42 3.10 -8.45 1.26
N GLN A 43 3.37 -8.22 -0.03
CA GLN A 43 3.41 -6.89 -0.63
C GLN A 43 2.07 -6.16 -0.45
N ASN A 44 0.94 -6.79 -0.76
CA ASN A 44 -0.40 -6.20 -0.57
C ASN A 44 -0.67 -5.86 0.90
N ASN A 45 -0.22 -6.70 1.83
CA ASN A 45 -0.36 -6.43 3.26
C ASN A 45 0.48 -5.22 3.69
N ASN A 46 1.73 -5.11 3.24
CA ASN A 46 2.60 -3.97 3.55
C ASN A 46 2.01 -2.66 3.01
N ILE A 47 1.53 -2.64 1.76
CA ILE A 47 0.87 -1.47 1.16
C ILE A 47 -0.38 -1.09 1.98
N ARG A 48 -1.19 -2.07 2.38
CA ARG A 48 -2.40 -1.84 3.18
C ARG A 48 -2.07 -1.23 4.55
N THR A 49 -1.06 -1.75 5.23
CA THR A 49 -0.60 -1.22 6.53
C THR A 49 -0.10 0.22 6.39
N ALA A 50 0.76 0.51 5.42
CA ALA A 50 1.23 1.88 5.17
C ALA A 50 0.07 2.82 4.83
N SER A 51 -0.87 2.36 3.99
CA SER A 51 -2.03 3.15 3.57
C SER A 51 -2.94 3.55 4.76
N PHE A 52 -3.23 2.61 5.67
CA PHE A 52 -4.03 2.92 6.85
C PHE A 52 -3.30 3.85 7.83
N GLU A 53 -1.99 3.67 8.00
CA GLU A 53 -1.19 4.57 8.82
C GLU A 53 -1.22 6.01 8.24
N ILE A 54 -1.07 6.16 6.92
CA ILE A 54 -1.19 7.47 6.26
C ILE A 54 -2.59 8.08 6.47
N LEU A 55 -3.67 7.29 6.34
CA LEU A 55 -5.04 7.79 6.57
C LEU A 55 -5.25 8.33 7.99
N ILE A 56 -4.68 7.67 9.01
CA ILE A 56 -4.73 8.13 10.40
C ILE A 56 -3.95 9.45 10.57
N ASN A 57 -2.77 9.55 9.95
CA ASN A 57 -1.96 10.76 10.00
C ASN A 57 -2.61 11.93 9.25
N LEU A 58 -3.28 11.68 8.11
CA LEU A 58 -4.08 12.67 7.39
C LEU A 58 -5.24 13.20 8.24
N ALA A 59 -5.98 12.32 8.91
CA ALA A 59 -7.05 12.72 9.82
C ALA A 59 -6.52 13.56 11.00
N SER A 60 -5.36 13.19 11.54
CA SER A 60 -4.71 13.94 12.62
C SER A 60 -4.24 15.33 12.14
N LEU A 61 -3.78 15.45 10.90
CA LEU A 61 -3.38 16.72 10.31
C LEU A 61 -4.58 17.64 10.12
N GLU A 62 -5.68 17.10 9.59
CA GLU A 62 -6.95 17.81 9.43
C GLU A 62 -7.48 18.31 10.78
N GLN A 63 -7.38 17.48 11.83
CA GLN A 63 -7.74 17.90 13.18
C GLN A 63 -6.87 19.07 13.68
N ILE A 64 -5.55 19.05 13.45
CA ILE A 64 -4.66 20.16 13.83
C ILE A 64 -5.06 21.46 13.13
N ILE A 65 -5.36 21.38 11.83
CA ILE A 65 -5.82 22.52 11.02
C ILE A 65 -7.11 23.10 11.62
N TYR A 66 -8.09 22.26 11.91
CA TYR A 66 -9.37 22.71 12.45
C TYR A 66 -9.25 23.26 13.87
N THR A 67 -8.45 22.64 14.72
CA THR A 67 -8.21 23.17 16.07
C THR A 67 -7.48 24.51 16.04
N ALA A 68 -6.54 24.72 15.12
CA ALA A 68 -5.89 26.03 14.97
C ALA A 68 -6.85 27.11 14.47
N HIS A 69 -7.75 26.78 13.53
CA HIS A 69 -8.57 27.75 12.82
C HIS A 69 -9.94 28.01 13.48
N TYR A 70 -10.64 26.96 13.91
CA TYR A 70 -12.01 27.06 14.43
C TYR A 70 -12.08 27.10 15.95
N ASP A 71 -11.11 26.49 16.63
CA ASP A 71 -11.06 26.47 18.11
C ASP A 71 -10.13 27.54 18.69
N ASP A 72 -9.45 28.32 17.85
CA ASP A 72 -8.43 29.33 18.21
C ASP A 72 -7.31 28.77 19.14
N ASP A 73 -7.10 27.45 19.15
CA ASP A 73 -6.09 26.79 20.01
C ASP A 73 -4.81 26.50 19.22
N PHE A 74 -3.93 27.51 19.18
CA PHE A 74 -2.62 27.43 18.53
C PHE A 74 -1.60 26.52 19.24
N GLN A 75 -1.88 26.06 20.46
CA GLN A 75 -1.02 25.11 21.18
C GLN A 75 -1.39 23.67 20.79
N ALA A 76 -2.68 23.35 20.81
CA ALA A 76 -3.19 22.07 20.34
C ALA A 76 -3.00 21.93 18.82
N GLY A 77 -3.38 22.96 18.06
CA GLY A 77 -3.22 23.10 16.60
C GLY A 77 -1.85 23.61 16.14
N SER A 78 -0.77 23.33 16.88
CA SER A 78 0.55 23.87 16.55
C SER A 78 1.04 23.42 15.16
N PRO A 79 1.50 24.34 14.28
CA PRO A 79 2.06 23.98 12.98
C PRO A 79 3.25 23.03 13.04
N ARG A 80 3.98 23.01 14.16
CA ARG A 80 5.08 22.05 14.39
C ARG A 80 4.59 20.61 14.40
N LYS A 81 3.39 20.34 14.95
CA LYS A 81 2.78 19.01 14.90
C LYS A 81 2.39 18.65 13.47
N GLY A 82 1.85 19.62 12.72
CA GLY A 82 1.52 19.43 11.31
C GLY A 82 2.74 19.06 10.45
N TRP A 83 3.89 19.72 10.66
CA TRP A 83 5.14 19.36 9.98
C TRP A 83 5.58 17.91 10.22
N VAL A 84 5.40 17.39 11.43
CA VAL A 84 5.72 15.98 11.75
C VAL A 84 4.80 15.03 10.98
N LEU A 85 3.49 15.30 10.98
CA LEU A 85 2.52 14.44 10.29
C LEU A 85 2.73 14.46 8.78
N VAL A 86 2.89 15.65 8.18
CA VAL A 86 3.14 15.81 6.74
C VAL A 86 4.45 15.13 6.33
N GLY A 87 5.49 15.23 7.15
CA GLY A 87 6.74 14.50 6.95
C GLY A 87 6.51 12.99 6.91
N LEU A 88 5.82 12.46 7.93
CA LEU A 88 5.52 11.03 8.02
C LEU A 88 4.63 10.53 6.87
N ILE A 89 3.65 11.32 6.44
CA ILE A 89 2.79 11.02 5.28
C ILE A 89 3.65 10.88 4.00
N SER A 90 4.58 11.81 3.78
CA SER A 90 5.51 11.79 2.63
C SER A 90 6.52 10.64 2.73
N ASP A 91 6.99 10.29 3.92
CA ASP A 91 7.92 9.16 4.08
C ASP A 91 7.22 7.81 3.84
N LEU A 92 6.02 7.62 4.39
CA LEU A 92 5.26 6.37 4.26
C LEU A 92 4.66 6.16 2.87
N SER A 93 4.33 7.23 2.13
CA SER A 93 3.78 7.12 0.78
C SER A 93 4.75 6.46 -0.20
N THR A 94 6.05 6.48 0.08
CA THR A 94 7.06 5.75 -0.71
C THR A 94 6.90 4.22 -0.65
N LEU A 95 6.15 3.71 0.33
CA LEU A 95 5.85 2.29 0.52
C LEU A 95 4.55 1.85 -0.15
N THR A 96 3.80 2.77 -0.78
CA THR A 96 2.51 2.49 -1.39
C THR A 96 2.62 2.39 -2.91
N ASP A 97 2.39 3.50 -3.63
CA ASP A 97 2.46 3.60 -5.08
C ASP A 97 2.85 5.02 -5.49
N THR A 98 3.13 5.21 -6.78
CA THR A 98 3.61 6.49 -7.31
C THR A 98 2.57 7.61 -7.21
N ASP A 99 1.27 7.32 -7.41
CA ASP A 99 0.24 8.37 -7.38
C ASP A 99 0.02 8.90 -5.96
N VAL A 100 0.00 8.02 -4.95
CA VAL A 100 -0.06 8.42 -3.54
C VAL A 100 1.20 9.19 -3.16
N ALA A 101 2.39 8.76 -3.59
CA ALA A 101 3.65 9.45 -3.31
C ALA A 101 3.65 10.89 -3.88
N GLU A 102 3.26 11.06 -5.14
CA GLU A 102 3.18 12.38 -5.79
C GLU A 102 2.20 13.32 -5.07
N LYS A 103 1.02 12.81 -4.67
CA LYS A 103 0.03 13.63 -3.94
C LYS A 103 0.50 13.97 -2.53
N ALA A 104 1.17 13.04 -1.84
CA ALA A 104 1.73 13.28 -0.51
C ALA A 104 2.84 14.35 -0.55
N ASP A 105 3.70 14.32 -1.57
CA ASP A 105 4.73 15.35 -1.76
C ASP A 105 4.11 16.71 -2.13
N LYS A 106 3.05 16.73 -2.94
CA LYS A 106 2.29 17.95 -3.21
C LYS A 106 1.67 18.53 -1.93
N LEU A 107 1.06 17.70 -1.09
CA LEU A 107 0.55 18.11 0.22
C LEU A 107 1.67 18.71 1.08
N LYS A 108 2.86 18.10 1.08
CA LYS A 108 4.03 18.62 1.81
C LYS A 108 4.51 19.96 1.31
N LEU A 109 4.52 20.19 0.00
CA LEU A 109 4.85 21.48 -0.59
C LEU A 109 3.78 22.55 -0.27
N GLN A 110 2.50 22.19 -0.30
CA GLN A 110 1.41 23.09 0.06
C GLN A 110 1.46 23.46 1.55
N TRP A 111 1.72 22.48 2.42
CA TRP A 111 1.98 22.73 3.83
C TRP A 111 3.15 23.69 4.02
N ALA A 112 4.28 23.45 3.33
CA ALA A 112 5.45 24.31 3.39
C ALA A 112 5.16 25.78 3.03
N ALA A 113 4.26 25.99 2.07
CA ALA A 113 3.91 27.31 1.55
C ALA A 113 2.84 28.05 2.35
N GLY A 114 1.95 27.34 3.07
CA GLY A 114 0.75 27.95 3.66
C GLY A 114 0.53 27.70 5.16
N TRP A 115 1.40 26.97 5.85
CA TRP A 115 1.19 26.58 7.26
C TRP A 115 0.99 27.76 8.22
N ASP A 116 1.55 28.93 7.92
CA ASP A 116 1.47 30.15 8.74
C ASP A 116 0.11 30.85 8.60
N GLN A 117 -0.60 30.61 7.50
CA GLN A 117 -1.91 31.19 7.21
C GLN A 117 -3.08 30.31 7.67
N VAL A 118 -2.86 29.01 7.87
CA VAL A 118 -3.89 28.03 8.26
C VAL A 118 -4.71 28.47 9.48
N GLY A 119 -4.07 29.12 10.46
CA GLY A 119 -4.75 29.59 11.67
C GLY A 119 -5.55 30.88 11.52
N HIS A 120 -5.51 31.52 10.34
CA HIS A 120 -6.02 32.88 10.16
C HIS A 120 -6.88 33.05 8.91
N GLU A 121 -6.68 32.22 7.89
CA GLU A 121 -7.33 32.36 6.59
C GLU A 121 -8.10 31.10 6.21
N GLN A 122 -9.42 31.25 5.98
CA GLN A 122 -10.27 30.15 5.51
C GLN A 122 -9.76 29.56 4.19
N ALA A 123 -9.21 30.40 3.31
CA ALA A 123 -8.65 29.95 2.03
C ALA A 123 -7.51 28.94 2.23
N ALA A 124 -6.63 29.19 3.22
CA ALA A 124 -5.54 28.27 3.54
C ALA A 124 -6.05 26.93 4.10
N VAL A 125 -7.14 26.96 4.90
CA VAL A 125 -7.80 25.75 5.39
C VAL A 125 -8.40 24.96 4.24
N ASP A 126 -9.17 25.60 3.36
CA ASP A 126 -9.84 24.96 2.24
C ASP A 126 -8.83 24.32 1.26
N ASP A 127 -7.74 25.04 0.95
CA ASP A 127 -6.66 24.54 0.10
C ASP A 127 -5.96 23.34 0.73
N MET A 128 -5.73 23.36 2.05
CA MET A 128 -5.10 22.24 2.76
C MET A 128 -6.02 21.03 2.87
N SER A 129 -7.30 21.23 3.18
CA SER A 129 -8.29 20.16 3.21
C SER A 129 -8.44 19.49 1.86
N LYS A 130 -8.41 20.27 0.76
CA LYS A 130 -8.40 19.72 -0.59
C LYS A 130 -7.17 18.87 -0.86
N ALA A 131 -5.99 19.32 -0.44
CA ALA A 131 -4.75 18.55 -0.58
C ALA A 131 -4.80 17.22 0.19
N ILE A 132 -5.33 17.24 1.41
CA ILE A 132 -5.57 16.05 2.24
C ILE A 132 -6.53 15.08 1.53
N ASP A 133 -7.62 15.60 0.96
CA ASP A 133 -8.59 14.80 0.23
C ASP A 133 -8.02 14.16 -1.04
N GLU A 134 -7.15 14.86 -1.78
CA GLU A 134 -6.45 14.31 -2.94
C GLU A 134 -5.65 13.05 -2.56
N VAL A 135 -4.87 13.10 -1.47
CA VAL A 135 -4.12 11.92 -0.97
C VAL A 135 -5.08 10.81 -0.52
N ARG A 136 -6.15 11.17 0.19
CA ARG A 136 -7.17 10.22 0.69
C ARG A 136 -7.88 9.49 -0.46
N ILE A 137 -8.16 10.17 -1.56
CA ILE A 137 -8.78 9.57 -2.74
C ILE A 137 -7.83 8.57 -3.39
N ALA A 138 -6.55 8.93 -3.58
CA ALA A 138 -5.54 8.02 -4.14
C ALA A 138 -5.38 6.76 -3.29
N LEU A 139 -5.28 6.91 -1.96
CA LEU A 139 -5.20 5.78 -1.04
C LEU A 139 -6.42 4.86 -1.15
N LYS A 140 -7.63 5.40 -1.27
CA LYS A 140 -8.86 4.61 -1.44
C LYS A 140 -8.85 3.85 -2.77
N GLN A 141 -8.37 4.47 -3.84
CA GLN A 141 -8.25 3.83 -5.15
C GLN A 141 -7.22 2.69 -5.12
N LEU A 142 -6.05 2.93 -4.54
CA LEU A 142 -5.01 1.91 -4.34
C LEU A 142 -5.52 0.74 -3.50
N LEU A 143 -6.15 1.01 -2.35
CA LEU A 143 -6.71 -0.03 -1.49
C LEU A 143 -7.77 -0.87 -2.20
N ALA A 144 -8.54 -0.28 -3.11
CA ALA A 144 -9.53 -0.99 -3.91
C ALA A 144 -8.91 -1.84 -5.04
N SER A 145 -7.66 -1.58 -5.43
CA SER A 145 -6.94 -2.36 -6.44
C SER A 145 -6.09 -3.51 -5.86
N LEU A 146 -5.97 -3.60 -4.53
CA LEU A 146 -5.26 -4.72 -3.90
C LEU A 146 -6.14 -5.96 -3.86
N ASP A 147 -5.68 -7.03 -4.52
CA ASP A 147 -6.29 -8.37 -4.49
C ASP A 147 -6.00 -9.15 -3.20
#